data_AF-A0A5K1CRN2-F1
#
_entry.id   AF-A0A5K1CRN2-F1
#
_cell.length_a   1.000
_cell.length_b   1.000
_cell.length_c   1.000
_cell.angle_alpha   90.00
_cell.angle_beta   90.00
_cell.angle_gamma   90.00
#
_symmetry.space_group_name_H-M   'P 1'
#
loop_
_entity.id
_entity.type
_entity.pdbx_description
1 polymer ?
#
loop_
_entity_poly.entity_id
_entity_poly.type
_entity_poly.pdbx_seq_one_letter_code
_entity_poly.pdbx_strand_id
1 'polypeptide(L)'
;VDSGDLLARDPSRIVVQSSLYKSLRTNVPRESMGFFDYPFTAVAGLDDRRFPSHEEVLAYLSDFALDFDLLKLIRFQTDVFH
;
A
#
# COMPACT_ATOMS: atom_id res chain seq x y z
N VAL A 1 -6.31 17.66 -20.56
CA VAL A 1 -6.73 16.63 -19.58
C VAL A 1 -7.76 15.81 -20.29
N ASP A 2 -7.34 14.64 -20.78
CA ASP A 2 -8.25 13.76 -21.49
C ASP A 2 -9.36 13.38 -20.51
N SER A 3 -10.62 13.51 -20.92
CA SER A 3 -11.78 13.18 -20.09
C SER A 3 -11.83 11.66 -19.95
N GLY A 4 -10.90 11.11 -19.16
CA GLY A 4 -10.79 9.69 -18.87
C GLY A 4 -12.04 9.22 -18.15
N ASP A 5 -12.40 7.97 -18.37
CA ASP A 5 -13.53 7.30 -17.74
C ASP A 5 -13.33 7.19 -16.21
N LEU A 6 -13.66 8.28 -15.51
CA LEU A 6 -13.59 8.43 -14.05
C LEU A 6 -14.54 7.46 -13.33
N LEU A 7 -15.60 7.04 -14.03
CA LEU A 7 -16.64 6.18 -13.50
C LEU A 7 -16.42 4.69 -13.79
N ALA A 8 -15.30 4.34 -14.42
CA ALA A 8 -14.94 2.96 -14.71
C ALA A 8 -15.99 2.20 -15.53
N ARG A 9 -16.71 2.88 -16.42
CA ARG A 9 -17.75 2.30 -17.27
C ARG A 9 -17.20 1.55 -18.47
N ASP A 10 -16.02 1.92 -18.95
CA ASP A 10 -15.35 1.29 -20.07
C ASP A 10 -14.56 0.06 -19.59
N PRO A 11 -14.97 -1.16 -20.00
CA PRO A 11 -14.25 -2.38 -19.64
C PRO A 11 -12.85 -2.47 -20.26
N SER A 12 -12.58 -1.72 -21.32
CA SER A 12 -11.31 -1.71 -22.06
C SER A 12 -10.30 -0.69 -21.53
N ARG A 13 -10.68 0.10 -20.51
CA ARG A 13 -9.81 1.14 -19.95
C ARG A 13 -8.58 0.55 -19.26
N ILE A 14 -7.49 1.31 -19.26
CA ILE A 14 -6.35 1.04 -18.38
C ILE A 14 -6.81 1.26 -16.93
N VAL A 15 -6.86 0.18 -16.14
CA VAL A 15 -7.25 0.26 -14.74
C VAL A 15 -6.03 0.65 -13.91
N VAL A 16 -5.96 1.93 -13.53
CA VAL A 16 -5.03 2.38 -12.49
C VAL A 16 -5.60 1.98 -11.14
N GLN A 17 -4.97 1.00 -10.49
CA GLN A 17 -5.43 0.47 -9.19
C GLN A 17 -5.19 1.44 -8.03
N SER A 18 -4.17 2.30 -8.13
CA SER A 18 -3.71 3.14 -7.02
C SER A 18 -4.22 4.58 -7.13
N SER A 19 -4.71 5.13 -6.02
CA SER A 19 -4.99 6.57 -5.86
C SER A 19 -3.92 7.29 -5.02
N LEU A 20 -2.75 6.66 -4.84
CA LEU A 20 -1.63 7.25 -4.08
C LEU A 20 -0.95 8.38 -4.86
N TYR A 21 -0.37 9.33 -4.14
CA TYR A 21 0.41 10.43 -4.69
C TYR A 21 1.75 10.58 -3.96
N LYS A 22 2.75 11.15 -4.63
CA LYS A 22 4.16 11.15 -4.19
C LYS A 22 4.39 11.67 -2.76
N SER A 23 3.64 12.69 -2.34
CA SER A 23 3.78 13.29 -1.01
C SER A 23 2.79 12.75 0.02
N LEU A 24 2.08 11.67 -0.30
CA LEU A 24 1.07 11.11 0.60
C LEU A 24 1.72 10.64 1.91
N ARG A 25 1.10 11.08 2.99
CA ARG A 25 1.28 10.54 4.34
C ARG A 25 -0.05 10.01 4.82
N THR A 26 -0.01 9.00 5.66
CA THR A 26 -1.22 8.39 6.20
C THR A 26 -1.97 9.39 7.09
N ASN A 27 -3.29 9.26 7.11
CA ASN A 27 -4.16 10.04 7.99
C ASN A 27 -4.26 9.47 9.41
N VAL A 28 -3.72 8.26 9.64
CA VAL A 28 -3.71 7.57 10.92
C VAL A 28 -2.27 7.47 11.47
N PRO A 29 -2.09 7.55 12.79
CA PRO A 29 -0.77 7.47 13.41
C PRO A 29 -0.21 6.04 13.33
N ARG A 30 1.12 5.91 13.24
CA ARG A 30 1.82 4.60 13.11
C ARG A 30 1.43 3.61 14.20
N GLU A 31 1.22 4.09 15.44
CA GLU A 31 0.83 3.27 16.59
C GLU A 31 -0.48 2.50 16.37
N SER A 32 -1.37 3.01 15.49
CA SER A 32 -2.66 2.40 15.17
C SER A 32 -2.63 1.54 13.90
N MET A 33 -1.50 1.50 13.19
CA MET A 33 -1.38 0.82 11.90
C MET A 33 -0.81 -0.61 12.00
N GLY A 34 -0.18 -0.97 13.12
CA GLY A 34 0.43 -2.28 13.29
C GLY A 34 -0.60 -3.41 13.44
N PHE A 35 -0.25 -4.60 12.94
CA PHE A 35 -0.92 -5.84 13.32
C PHE A 35 -0.61 -6.20 14.77
N PHE A 36 -1.44 -7.07 15.35
CA PHE A 36 -1.39 -7.41 16.78
C PHE A 36 -0.04 -7.97 17.22
N ASP A 37 0.56 -8.85 16.43
CA ASP A 37 1.85 -9.52 16.67
C ASP A 37 2.99 -8.98 15.79
N TYR A 38 2.72 -7.93 15.00
CA TYR A 38 3.70 -7.30 14.11
C TYR A 38 3.58 -5.77 14.20
N PRO A 39 4.16 -5.14 15.24
CA PRO A 39 3.95 -3.71 15.50
C PRO A 39 4.61 -2.83 14.44
N PHE A 40 3.96 -1.72 14.08
CA PHE A 40 4.52 -0.71 13.18
C PHE A 40 5.28 0.34 13.99
N THR A 41 6.58 0.09 14.20
CA THR A 41 7.47 1.01 14.92
C THR A 41 8.28 1.90 13.98
N ALA A 42 8.60 3.13 14.42
CA ALA A 42 9.57 3.95 13.70
C ALA A 42 10.96 3.31 13.76
N VAL A 43 11.65 3.26 12.62
CA VAL A 43 13.02 2.76 12.53
C VAL A 43 13.97 3.92 12.80
N ALA A 44 14.85 3.77 13.81
CA ALA A 44 15.83 4.79 14.14
C ALA A 44 16.74 5.09 12.94
N GLY A 45 16.83 6.37 12.56
CA GLY A 45 17.58 6.81 11.38
C GLY A 45 16.76 6.96 10.08
N LEU A 46 15.46 6.60 10.11
CA LEU A 46 14.49 6.93 9.07
C LEU A 46 13.54 8.06 9.52
N ASP A 47 12.54 8.38 8.71
CA ASP A 47 11.50 9.37 9.06
C ASP A 47 10.68 8.88 10.27
N ASP A 48 10.85 9.54 11.40
CA ASP A 48 10.28 9.17 12.71
C ASP A 48 8.95 9.86 13.01
N ARG A 49 8.45 10.67 12.08
CA ARG A 49 7.19 11.41 12.24
C ARG A 49 6.02 10.49 12.54
N ARG A 50 5.08 10.94 13.37
CA ARG A 50 3.93 10.13 13.83
C ARG A 50 3.03 9.59 12.71
N PHE A 51 2.91 10.31 11.60
CA PHE A 51 2.10 9.94 10.44
C PHE A 51 3.04 9.52 9.30
N PRO A 52 3.25 8.22 9.04
CA PRO A 52 4.25 7.73 8.08
C PRO A 52 3.96 8.12 6.64
N SER A 53 5.00 8.13 5.79
CA SER A 53 4.82 8.25 4.33
C SER A 53 4.29 6.93 3.73
N HIS A 54 3.75 7.00 2.51
CA HIS A 54 3.30 5.80 1.80
C HIS A 54 4.45 4.80 1.54
N GLU A 55 5.70 5.25 1.41
CA GLU A 55 6.86 4.36 1.25
C GLU A 55 7.16 3.56 2.53
N GLU A 56 7.05 4.17 3.71
CA GLU A 56 7.21 3.46 5.00
C GLU A 56 6.15 2.36 5.17
N VAL A 57 4.90 2.65 4.80
CA VAL A 57 3.80 1.68 4.87
C VAL A 57 4.06 0.50 3.92
N LEU A 58 4.55 0.78 2.70
CA LEU A 58 4.91 -0.27 1.75
C LEU A 58 6.02 -1.17 2.27
N ALA A 59 7.06 -0.60 2.89
CA ALA A 59 8.15 -1.37 3.50
C ALA A 59 7.61 -2.30 4.60
N TYR A 60 6.82 -1.77 5.52
CA TYR A 60 6.19 -2.55 6.60
C TYR A 60 5.35 -3.74 6.07
N LEU A 61 4.53 -3.53 5.04
CA LEU A 61 3.73 -4.61 4.44
C LEU A 61 4.58 -5.63 3.67
N SER A 62 5.68 -5.19 3.06
CA SER A 62 6.61 -6.06 2.34
C SER A 62 7.39 -6.94 3.30
N ASP A 63 7.90 -6.36 4.39
CA ASP A 63 8.60 -7.08 5.45
C ASP A 63 7.68 -8.10 6.10
N PHE A 64 6.43 -7.72 6.41
CA PHE A 64 5.42 -8.67 6.90
C PHE A 64 5.21 -9.85 5.94
N ALA A 65 5.05 -9.59 4.64
CA ALA A 65 4.84 -10.65 3.67
C ALA A 65 6.07 -11.57 3.52
N LEU A 66 7.28 -11.04 3.72
CA LEU A 66 8.52 -11.80 3.71
C LEU A 66 8.70 -12.65 4.97
N ASP A 67 8.55 -12.03 6.15
CA ASP A 67 8.76 -12.66 7.46
C ASP A 67 7.84 -13.86 7.68
N PHE A 68 6.62 -13.78 7.16
CA PHE A 68 5.62 -14.86 7.25
C PHE A 68 5.55 -15.74 6.00
N ASP A 69 6.48 -15.59 5.05
CA ASP A 69 6.57 -16.39 3.83
C ASP A 69 5.25 -16.44 3.04
N LEU A 70 4.57 -15.30 2.94
CA LEU A 70 3.27 -15.16 2.29
C LEU A 70 3.41 -14.98 0.77
N LEU A 71 4.55 -14.49 0.30
CA LEU A 71 4.76 -14.20 -1.12
C LEU A 71 4.58 -15.44 -2.01
N LYS A 72 4.87 -16.65 -1.51
CA LYS A 72 4.64 -17.91 -2.24
C LYS A 72 3.16 -18.22 -2.50
N LEU A 73 2.26 -17.59 -1.74
CA LEU A 73 0.81 -17.77 -1.86
C LEU A 73 0.17 -16.72 -2.78
N ILE A 74 0.93 -15.71 -3.20
CA ILE A 74 0.43 -14.57 -3.98
C ILE A 74 0.89 -14.72 -5.43
N ARG A 75 -0.07 -14.65 -6.37
CA ARG A 75 0.22 -14.55 -7.79
C ARG A 75 -0.01 -13.12 -8.25
N PHE A 76 1.09 -12.37 -8.42
CA PHE A 76 1.04 -11.01 -8.96
C PHE A 76 0.66 -11.02 -10.44
N GLN A 77 0.23 -9.84 -10.95
CA GLN A 77 -0.12 -9.62 -12.36
C GLN A 77 -1.19 -10.60 -12.90
N THR A 78 -2.11 -11.01 -12.04
CA THR A 78 -3.21 -11.90 -12.40
C THR A 78 -4.54 -11.23 -12.06
N ASP A 79 -5.30 -10.89 -13.09
CA ASP A 79 -6.65 -10.33 -12.93
C ASP A 79 -7.66 -11.45 -12.61
N VAL A 80 -8.61 -11.15 -11.74
CA VAL A 80 -9.70 -12.06 -11.36
C VAL A 80 -10.95 -11.69 -12.16
N PHE A 81 -11.53 -12.65 -12.86
CA PHE A 81 -12.78 -12.50 -13.60
C PHE A 81 -13.92 -13.18 -12.83
N HIS A 82 -15.12 -12.60 -12.86
CA HIS A 82 -16.34 -13.17 -12.29
C HIS A 82 -17.09 -14.04 -13.30
#